data_AF-A0A848KRW9-F1
#
_entry.id   AF-A0A848KRW9-F1
#
_cell.length_a   1.000
_cell.length_b   1.000
_cell.length_c   1.000
_cell.angle_alpha   90.00
_cell.angle_beta   90.00
_cell.angle_gamma   90.00
#
_symmetry.space_group_name_H-M   'P 1'
#
loop_
_entity.id
_entity.type
_entity.pdbx_description
1 polymer ?
#
loop_
_entity_poly.entity_id
_entity_poly.type
_entity_poly.pdbx_seq_one_letter_code
_entity_poly.pdbx_strand_id
1 'polypeptide(L)'
;MSDPAVEAAQRAWAGIVGSDTQAAELLASSPDSQIAFLVKAAAREALAPIRALHHRLAQYPGDDVCSSCYTRIGFLATWPCDTAKLVYPSEEL
;
A
#
# COMPACT_ATOMS: atom_id res chain seq x y z
N MET A 1 8.67 -9.71 -1.93
CA MET A 1 8.22 -8.74 -0.92
C MET A 1 6.79 -8.36 -1.27
N SER A 2 5.97 -8.04 -0.27
CA SER A 2 4.52 -7.94 -0.43
C SER A 2 4.07 -6.49 -0.39
N ASP A 3 3.25 -6.09 -1.36
CA ASP A 3 2.65 -4.75 -1.45
C ASP A 3 1.46 -4.69 -0.46
N PRO A 4 1.54 -3.93 0.65
CA PRO A 4 0.51 -3.94 1.69
C PRO A 4 -0.88 -3.55 1.19
N ALA A 5 -0.94 -2.68 0.17
CA ALA A 5 -2.18 -2.31 -0.51
C ALA A 5 -2.83 -3.51 -1.20
N VAL A 6 -2.01 -4.33 -1.86
CA VAL A 6 -2.44 -5.53 -2.57
C VAL A 6 -2.91 -6.59 -1.58
N GLU A 7 -2.21 -6.80 -0.47
CA GLU A 7 -2.67 -7.71 0.57
C GLU A 7 -4.03 -7.28 1.16
N ALA A 8 -4.21 -5.99 1.41
CA ALA A 8 -5.48 -5.47 1.90
C ALA A 8 -6.62 -5.71 0.90
N ALA A 9 -6.38 -5.47 -0.39
CA ALA A 9 -7.34 -5.74 -1.46
C ALA A 9 -7.67 -7.24 -1.57
N GLN A 10 -6.66 -8.11 -1.48
CA GLN A 10 -6.84 -9.56 -1.48
C GLN A 10 -7.69 -10.04 -0.29
N ARG A 11 -7.45 -9.51 0.92
CA ARG A 11 -8.27 -9.82 2.10
C ARG A 11 -9.73 -9.39 1.92
N ALA A 12 -9.95 -8.18 1.40
CA ALA A 12 -11.30 -7.69 1.14
C ALA A 12 -12.04 -8.56 0.12
N TRP A 13 -11.35 -8.95 -0.95
CA TRP A 13 -11.89 -9.85 -1.97
C TRP A 13 -12.27 -11.21 -1.39
N ALA A 14 -11.36 -11.84 -0.64
CA ALA A 14 -11.61 -13.14 0.00
C ALA A 14 -12.85 -13.12 0.92
N GLY A 15 -13.12 -11.99 1.59
CA GLY A 15 -14.32 -11.81 2.40
C GLY A 15 -15.63 -11.72 1.61
N ILE A 16 -15.58 -11.25 0.35
CA ILE A 16 -16.76 -11.11 -0.53
C ILE A 16 -17.09 -12.44 -1.22
N VAL A 17 -16.08 -13.10 -1.79
CA VAL A 17 -16.29 -14.32 -2.57
C VAL A 17 -16.35 -15.58 -1.69
N GLY A 18 -16.02 -15.45 -0.40
CA GLY A 18 -15.82 -16.60 0.49
C GLY A 18 -14.52 -17.35 0.14
N SER A 19 -13.87 -17.94 1.14
CA SER A 19 -12.61 -18.67 0.96
C SER A 19 -12.73 -19.94 0.10
N ASP A 20 -13.96 -20.41 -0.15
CA ASP A 20 -14.25 -21.68 -0.83
C ASP A 20 -14.64 -21.53 -2.32
N THR A 21 -14.60 -20.33 -2.90
CA THR A 21 -14.94 -20.16 -4.32
C THR A 21 -13.70 -20.10 -5.21
N GLN A 22 -13.82 -20.68 -6.41
CA GLN A 22 -12.83 -20.62 -7.50
C GLN A 22 -12.34 -19.20 -7.81
N ALA A 23 -13.05 -18.15 -7.38
CA ALA A 23 -12.65 -16.74 -7.54
C ALA A 23 -11.47 -16.33 -6.64
N ALA A 24 -11.35 -16.88 -5.42
CA ALA A 24 -10.16 -16.69 -4.58
C ALA A 24 -8.97 -17.46 -5.16
N GLU A 25 -9.23 -18.67 -5.67
CA GLU A 25 -8.23 -19.49 -6.34
C GLU A 25 -7.75 -18.87 -7.65
N LEU A 26 -8.61 -18.22 -8.46
CA LEU A 26 -8.24 -17.52 -9.71
C LEU A 26 -7.23 -16.38 -9.49
N LEU A 27 -7.35 -15.64 -8.39
CA LEU A 27 -6.39 -14.60 -8.01
C LEU A 27 -5.08 -15.20 -7.48
N ALA A 28 -5.15 -16.32 -6.77
CA ALA A 28 -4.00 -16.97 -6.15
C ALA A 28 -3.19 -17.86 -7.12
N SER A 29 -3.86 -18.50 -8.08
CA SER A 29 -3.28 -19.48 -9.01
C SER A 29 -2.69 -18.84 -10.27
N SER A 30 -3.04 -17.59 -10.57
CA SER A 30 -2.50 -16.88 -11.72
C SER A 30 -2.18 -15.41 -11.36
N PRO A 31 -1.00 -15.16 -10.77
CA PRO A 31 -0.54 -13.81 -10.44
C PRO A 31 -0.38 -12.90 -11.66
N ASP A 32 -0.34 -13.49 -12.86
CA ASP A 32 -0.31 -12.81 -14.17
C ASP A 32 -1.69 -12.75 -14.85
N SER A 33 -2.76 -13.19 -14.18
CA SER A 33 -4.11 -13.03 -14.70
C SER A 33 -4.48 -11.56 -14.84
N GLN A 34 -5.29 -11.25 -15.85
CA GLN A 34 -5.85 -9.91 -16.03
C GLN A 34 -6.60 -9.43 -14.79
N ILE A 35 -7.21 -10.36 -14.04
CA ILE A 35 -7.92 -10.06 -12.79
C ILE A 35 -6.93 -9.62 -11.70
N ALA A 36 -5.82 -10.35 -11.50
CA ALA A 36 -4.78 -9.97 -10.54
C ALA A 36 -4.16 -8.60 -10.88
N PHE A 37 -3.95 -8.31 -12.17
CA PHE A 37 -3.51 -7.00 -12.62
C PHE A 37 -4.53 -5.91 -12.28
N LEU A 38 -5.81 -6.11 -12.62
CA LEU A 38 -6.89 -5.15 -12.35
C LEU A 38 -7.04 -4.85 -10.86
N VAL A 39 -6.99 -5.87 -9.99
CA VAL A 39 -7.10 -5.69 -8.53
C VAL A 39 -5.92 -4.89 -7.99
N LYS A 40 -4.69 -5.18 -8.43
CA LYS A 40 -3.49 -4.41 -8.05
C LYS A 40 -3.57 -2.96 -8.53
N ALA A 41 -3.98 -2.74 -9.78
CA ALA A 41 -4.13 -1.40 -10.35
C ALA A 41 -5.20 -0.59 -9.61
N ALA A 42 -6.36 -1.18 -9.34
CA ALA A 42 -7.43 -0.53 -8.59
C ALA A 42 -7.01 -0.18 -7.15
N ALA A 43 -6.33 -1.08 -6.45
CA ALA A 43 -5.82 -0.82 -5.10
C ALA A 43 -4.82 0.34 -5.09
N ARG A 44 -3.92 0.40 -6.08
CA ARG A 44 -2.94 1.49 -6.23
C ARG A 44 -3.61 2.83 -6.52
N GLU A 45 -4.58 2.86 -7.43
CA GLU A 45 -5.34 4.06 -7.76
C GLU A 45 -6.11 4.57 -6.54
N ALA A 46 -6.80 3.67 -5.81
CA ALA A 46 -7.54 4.03 -4.61
C ALA A 46 -6.67 4.61 -3.50
N LEU A 47 -5.41 4.15 -3.36
CA LEU A 47 -4.46 4.66 -2.38
C LEU A 47 -3.59 5.80 -2.89
N ALA A 48 -3.65 6.16 -4.17
CA ALA A 48 -2.87 7.25 -4.75
C ALA A 48 -3.07 8.58 -3.99
N PRO A 49 -4.28 8.98 -3.55
CA PRO A 49 -4.46 10.18 -2.74
C PRO A 49 -3.76 10.11 -1.38
N ILE A 50 -3.75 8.93 -0.73
CA ILE A 50 -3.06 8.75 0.56
C ILE A 50 -1.54 8.81 0.37
N ARG A 51 -1.02 8.20 -0.70
CA ARG A 51 0.40 8.31 -1.09
C ARG A 51 0.78 9.77 -1.39
N ALA A 52 -0.08 10.52 -2.08
CA ALA A 52 0.14 11.94 -2.34
C ALA A 52 0.20 12.77 -1.05
N LEU A 53 -0.58 12.43 -0.03
CA LEU A 53 -0.48 13.05 1.29
C LEU A 53 0.77 12.61 2.05
N HIS A 54 1.10 11.32 2.03
CA HIS A 54 2.23 10.74 2.77
C HIS A 54 3.34 10.31 1.82
N HIS A 55 4.16 11.26 1.39
CA HIS A 55 5.33 10.98 0.56
C HIS A 55 6.62 11.41 1.25
N ARG A 56 7.73 10.86 0.77
CA ARG A 56 9.08 11.12 1.26
C ARG A 56 9.52 12.53 0.86
N LEU A 57 9.96 13.31 1.83
CA LEU A 57 10.66 14.58 1.64
C LEU A 57 12.11 14.41 2.08
N ALA A 58 13.05 14.66 1.16
CA ALA A 58 14.47 14.71 1.49
C ALA A 58 14.80 16.06 2.13
N GLN A 59 15.04 16.09 3.44
CA GLN A 59 15.52 17.29 4.14
C GLN A 59 17.05 17.33 4.20
N TYR A 60 17.67 16.25 4.71
CA TYR A 60 19.11 16.07 4.82
C TYR A 60 19.48 14.62 4.52
N PRO A 61 20.73 14.32 4.12
CA PRO A 61 21.17 12.95 3.87
C PRO A 61 20.95 12.07 5.12
N GLY A 62 19.99 11.14 5.04
CA GLY A 62 19.65 10.22 6.13
C GLY A 62 18.47 10.63 7.01
N ASP A 63 17.95 11.85 6.85
CA ASP A 63 16.82 12.38 7.62
C ASP A 63 15.61 12.65 6.72
N ASP A 64 15.18 11.61 6.01
CA ASP A 64 13.96 11.69 5.22
C ASP A 64 12.74 11.78 6.16
N VAL A 65 11.80 12.65 5.83
CA VAL A 65 10.58 12.88 6.61
C VAL A 65 9.33 12.67 5.77
N CYS A 66 8.20 12.44 6.43
CA CYS A 66 6.90 12.40 5.79
C CYS A 66 6.35 13.82 5.59
N SER A 67 5.79 14.09 4.42
CA SER A 67 5.19 15.38 4.04
C SER A 67 4.00 15.84 4.89
N SER A 68 3.25 14.93 5.52
CA SER A 68 1.99 15.25 6.22
C SER A 68 1.95 14.88 7.70
N CYS A 69 2.84 14.00 8.15
CA CYS A 69 2.85 13.59 9.56
C CYS A 69 3.67 14.55 10.41
N TYR A 70 3.16 14.90 11.58
CA TYR A 70 3.88 15.67 12.59
C TYR A 70 4.05 14.85 13.87
N THR A 71 5.21 15.00 14.49
CA THR A 71 5.49 14.59 15.86
C THR A 71 4.66 15.42 16.84
N ARG A 72 4.55 14.97 18.09
CA ARG A 72 3.79 15.69 19.15
C ARG A 72 4.31 17.10 19.42
N ILE A 73 5.56 17.38 19.06
CA ILE A 73 6.24 18.65 19.29
C ILE A 73 6.31 19.51 18.01
N GLY A 74 5.61 19.14 16.94
CA GLY A 74 5.42 19.99 15.75
C GLY A 74 6.46 19.86 14.63
N PHE A 75 7.43 18.93 14.75
CA PHE A 75 8.33 18.58 13.64
C PHE A 75 7.70 17.54 12.73
N LEU A 76 8.07 17.51 11.44
CA LEU A 76 7.68 16.43 10.54
C LEU A 76 8.18 15.07 11.07
N ALA A 77 7.37 14.04 10.94
CA ALA A 77 7.71 12.70 11.40
C ALA A 77 8.69 12.02 10.43
N THR A 78 9.59 11.21 10.97
CA THR A 78 10.57 10.43 10.20
C THR A 78 9.88 9.53 9.17
N TRP A 79 10.45 9.46 7.98
CA TRP A 79 10.06 8.53 6.94
C TRP A 79 10.73 7.16 7.16
N PRO A 80 10.02 6.04 6.92
CA PRO A 80 8.61 5.94 6.58
C PRO A 80 7.70 6.06 7.81
N CYS A 81 6.66 6.89 7.71
CA CYS A 81 5.63 6.98 8.73
C CYS A 81 4.74 5.72 8.75
N ASP A 82 3.94 5.54 9.81
CA ASP A 82 3.10 4.35 9.94
C ASP A 82 2.07 4.22 8.80
N THR A 83 1.52 5.32 8.31
CA THR A 83 0.64 5.30 7.13
C THR A 83 1.40 4.88 5.87
N ALA A 84 2.63 5.36 5.67
CA ALA A 84 3.44 5.01 4.50
C ALA A 84 3.70 3.50 4.44
N LYS A 85 4.00 2.86 5.59
CA LYS A 85 4.19 1.40 5.71
C LYS A 85 2.95 0.59 5.31
N LEU A 86 1.76 1.20 5.31
CA LEU A 86 0.51 0.54 4.93
C LEU A 86 0.13 0.74 3.46
N VAL A 87 0.72 1.74 2.78
CA VAL A 87 0.31 2.11 1.43
C VAL A 87 1.40 1.98 0.39
N TYR A 88 2.67 1.83 0.78
CA TYR A 88 3.80 1.58 -0.12
C TYR A 88 4.33 0.15 0.02
N PRO A 89 4.79 -0.46 -1.08
CA PRO A 89 5.61 -1.67 -0.99
C PRO A 89 6.97 -1.32 -0.34
N SER A 90 7.57 -2.31 0.32
CA SER A 90 8.86 -2.19 1.01
C SER A 90 10.01 -1.65 0.14
N GLU A 91 9.95 -1.88 -1.17
CA GLU A 91 10.92 -1.45 -2.17
C GLU A 91 10.81 0.04 -2.51
N GLU A 92 9.66 0.66 -2.22
CA GLU A 92 9.40 2.09 -2.42
C GLU A 92 9.58 2.92 -1.13
N LEU A 93 9.92 2.27 0.00
CA LEU A 93 10.17 2.93 1.28
C LEU A 93 11.61 3.48 1.36
#